data_AF-A0AAI9BYY5-F1
#
_entry.id   AF-A0AAI9BYY5-F1
#
_cell.length_a   1.000
_cell.length_b   1.000
_cell.length_c   1.000
_cell.angle_alpha   90.00
_cell.angle_beta   90.00
_cell.angle_gamma   90.00
#
_symmetry.space_group_name_H-M   'P 1'
#
loop_
_entity.id
_entity.type
_entity.pdbx_description
1 polymer ?
#
loop_
_entity_poly.entity_id
_entity_poly.type
_entity_poly.pdbx_seq_one_letter_code
_entity_poly.pdbx_strand_id
1 'polypeptide(L)'
;MACCRWAATVLCLVAVVAAQTQWLTPPLPSPIGFQSINDDRFSQLRRQAMRFVESRPRQGFQFVEEHQDVSFQIHCRGVPVLWLERRSQHLLLQVSLDAEQRAPAVLQLRALLQWQLEPVDYLEQVLAGVPEPVLLDRVLQIFAGEVPEGARCGMP
;
A
#
# COMPACT_ATOMS: atom_id res chain seq x y z
N MET A 1 3.20 -55.17 -2.96
CA MET A 1 2.19 -54.21 -3.47
C MET A 1 1.65 -53.24 -2.42
N ALA A 2 1.58 -53.58 -1.13
CA ALA A 2 1.13 -52.65 -0.08
C ALA A 2 2.13 -51.50 0.21
N CYS A 3 3.44 -51.76 0.21
CA CYS A 3 4.47 -50.79 0.58
C CYS A 3 4.49 -49.53 -0.32
N CYS A 4 4.29 -49.70 -1.63
CA CYS A 4 4.27 -48.57 -2.58
C CYS A 4 3.04 -47.67 -2.42
N ARG A 5 1.89 -48.22 -1.99
CA ARG A 5 0.67 -47.45 -1.75
C ARG A 5 0.81 -46.54 -0.53
N TRP A 6 1.50 -47.02 0.52
CA TRP A 6 1.77 -46.23 1.72
C TRP A 6 2.77 -45.10 1.46
N ALA A 7 3.78 -45.32 0.61
CA ALA A 7 4.70 -44.26 0.22
C ALA A 7 3.98 -43.13 -0.53
N ALA A 8 3.05 -43.47 -1.44
CA ALA A 8 2.28 -42.49 -2.19
C ALA A 8 1.35 -41.67 -1.28
N THR A 9 0.68 -42.29 -0.30
CA THR A 9 -0.21 -41.57 0.63
C THR A 9 0.57 -40.65 1.56
N VAL A 10 1.74 -41.06 2.05
CA VAL A 10 2.61 -40.21 2.87
C VAL A 10 3.09 -39.00 2.06
N LEU A 11 3.51 -39.19 0.81
CA LEU A 11 3.91 -38.09 -0.07
C LEU A 11 2.76 -37.10 -0.35
N CYS A 12 1.55 -37.59 -0.60
CA CYS A 12 0.38 -36.73 -0.78
C CYS A 12 0.04 -35.93 0.48
N LEU A 13 0.14 -36.55 1.66
CA LEU A 13 -0.11 -35.86 2.93
C LEU A 13 0.91 -34.77 3.20
N VAL A 14 2.20 -35.04 2.95
CA VAL A 14 3.26 -34.03 3.07
C VAL A 14 3.03 -32.87 2.09
N ALA A 15 2.62 -33.16 0.85
CA ALA A 15 2.32 -32.12 -0.13
C ALA A 15 1.12 -31.24 0.29
N VAL A 16 0.05 -31.84 0.83
CA VAL A 16 -1.12 -31.09 1.32
C VAL A 16 -0.77 -30.24 2.53
N VAL A 17 0.02 -30.76 3.48
CA VAL A 17 0.47 -30.01 4.66
C VAL A 17 1.39 -28.87 4.26
N ALA A 18 2.35 -29.10 3.35
CA ALA A 18 3.23 -28.06 2.84
C ALA A 18 2.48 -26.98 2.04
N ALA A 19 1.46 -27.37 1.27
CA ALA A 19 0.59 -26.42 0.59
C ALA A 19 -0.20 -25.57 1.61
N GLN A 20 -0.78 -26.18 2.67
CA GLN A 20 -1.50 -25.41 3.68
C GLN A 20 -0.60 -24.44 4.46
N THR A 21 0.64 -24.82 4.79
CA THR A 21 1.54 -23.93 5.54
C THR A 21 1.97 -22.71 4.72
N GLN A 22 2.13 -22.83 3.39
CA GLN A 22 2.40 -21.69 2.53
C GLN A 22 1.24 -20.69 2.46
N TRP A 23 -0.01 -21.17 2.52
CA TRP A 23 -1.22 -20.33 2.47
C TRP A 23 -1.51 -19.59 3.79
N LEU A 24 -1.01 -20.11 4.91
CA LEU A 24 -1.22 -19.52 6.24
C LEU A 24 -0.25 -18.38 6.56
N THR A 25 0.75 -18.12 5.72
CA THR A 25 1.60 -16.95 5.88
C THR A 25 0.77 -15.72 5.55
N PRO A 26 0.46 -14.83 6.52
CA PRO A 26 -0.22 -13.59 6.21
C PRO A 26 0.62 -12.87 5.15
N PRO A 27 0.02 -12.35 4.07
CA PRO A 27 0.78 -11.54 3.14
C PRO A 27 1.42 -10.42 3.94
N LEU A 28 2.77 -10.37 3.91
CA LEU A 28 3.52 -9.32 4.57
C LEU A 28 2.87 -7.99 4.18
N PRO A 29 2.54 -7.14 5.15
CA PRO A 29 1.95 -5.87 4.82
C PRO A 29 2.89 -5.12 3.89
N SER A 30 2.32 -4.51 2.86
CA SER A 30 3.06 -3.64 1.94
C SER A 30 3.88 -2.65 2.77
N PRO A 31 5.21 -2.56 2.56
CA PRO A 31 6.06 -1.70 3.37
C PRO A 31 5.54 -0.26 3.27
N ILE A 32 5.49 0.39 4.42
CA ILE A 32 5.03 1.77 4.55
C ILE A 32 6.25 2.68 4.74
N GLY A 33 7.32 2.16 5.36
CA GLY A 33 8.60 2.84 5.52
C GLY A 33 9.62 2.48 4.42
N PHE A 34 10.37 3.49 4.01
CA PHE A 34 11.42 3.43 3.00
C PHE A 34 12.64 4.22 3.45
N GLN A 35 13.81 3.91 2.91
CA GLN A 35 15.02 4.68 3.17
C GLN A 35 14.84 6.13 2.70
N SER A 36 15.50 7.06 3.40
CA SER A 36 15.50 8.46 2.97
C SER A 36 16.06 8.65 1.54
N ILE A 37 15.56 9.67 0.85
CA ILE A 37 16.04 10.05 -0.49
C ILE A 37 16.41 11.53 -0.52
N ASN A 38 17.31 11.89 -1.42
CA ASN A 38 17.69 13.28 -1.68
C ASN A 38 16.54 14.10 -2.30
N ASP A 39 16.72 15.42 -2.35
CA ASP A 39 15.69 16.37 -2.79
C ASP A 39 15.31 16.22 -4.26
N ASP A 40 16.26 15.90 -5.13
CA ASP A 40 15.99 15.68 -6.55
C ASP A 40 15.05 14.50 -6.78
N ARG A 41 15.30 13.40 -6.07
CA ARG A 41 14.44 12.20 -6.14
C ARG A 41 13.08 12.46 -5.52
N PHE A 42 13.00 13.19 -4.41
CA PHE A 42 11.71 13.56 -3.82
C PHE A 42 10.89 14.45 -4.77
N SER A 43 11.54 15.46 -5.36
CA SER A 43 10.97 16.32 -6.40
C SER A 43 10.49 15.53 -7.62
N GLN A 44 11.18 14.45 -7.99
CA GLN A 44 10.75 13.56 -9.07
C GLN A 44 9.44 12.81 -8.72
N LEU A 45 9.36 12.23 -7.52
CA LEU A 45 8.13 11.56 -7.03
C LEU A 45 6.96 12.54 -6.96
N ARG A 46 7.22 13.75 -6.45
CA ARG A 46 6.25 14.85 -6.41
C ARG A 46 5.71 15.18 -7.80
N ARG A 47 6.59 15.34 -8.81
CA ARG A 47 6.17 15.57 -10.21
C ARG A 47 5.38 14.40 -10.80
N GLN A 48 5.64 13.16 -10.41
CA GLN A 48 4.83 12.01 -10.84
C GLN A 48 3.42 12.06 -10.22
N ALA A 49 3.32 12.39 -8.93
CA ALA A 49 2.05 12.56 -8.24
C ALA A 49 1.22 13.73 -8.82
N MET A 50 1.83 14.87 -9.11
CA MET A 50 1.17 15.99 -9.79
C MET A 50 0.64 15.57 -11.17
N ARG A 51 1.47 14.93 -12.00
CA ARG A 51 1.06 14.45 -13.32
C ARG A 51 -0.10 13.45 -13.27
N PHE A 52 -0.15 12.61 -12.24
CA PHE A 52 -1.27 11.68 -12.03
C PHE A 52 -2.61 12.43 -11.84
N VAL A 53 -2.60 13.53 -11.07
CA VAL A 53 -3.79 14.36 -10.83
C VAL A 53 -4.14 15.18 -12.07
N GLU A 54 -3.15 15.81 -12.70
CA GLU A 54 -3.32 16.64 -13.90
C GLU A 54 -3.90 15.87 -15.08
N SER A 55 -3.54 14.58 -15.23
CA SER A 55 -4.11 13.74 -16.28
C SER A 55 -5.56 13.31 -16.01
N ARG A 56 -6.17 13.77 -14.91
CA ARG A 56 -7.50 13.35 -14.41
C ARG A 56 -8.37 14.53 -13.93
N PRO A 57 -8.51 15.62 -14.71
CA PRO A 57 -9.07 16.91 -14.25
C PRO A 57 -10.55 16.89 -13.83
N ARG A 58 -11.27 15.78 -14.05
CA ARG A 58 -12.70 15.62 -13.68
C ARG A 58 -12.98 14.46 -12.73
N GLN A 59 -11.96 13.71 -12.36
CA GLN A 59 -12.12 12.49 -11.59
C GLN A 59 -12.08 12.74 -10.07
N GLY A 60 -12.10 14.01 -9.63
CA GLY A 60 -12.18 14.38 -8.21
C GLY A 60 -10.85 14.31 -7.45
N PHE A 61 -9.73 14.06 -8.14
CA PHE A 61 -8.40 14.05 -7.55
C PHE A 61 -7.86 15.46 -7.34
N GLN A 62 -7.13 15.66 -6.24
CA GLN A 62 -6.45 16.90 -5.89
C GLN A 62 -5.06 16.57 -5.35
N PHE A 63 -4.07 17.39 -5.72
CA PHE A 63 -2.74 17.32 -5.14
C PHE A 63 -2.64 18.39 -4.06
N VAL A 64 -2.21 18.00 -2.85
CA VAL A 64 -2.08 18.89 -1.70
C VAL A 64 -0.66 18.76 -1.16
N GLU A 65 0.02 19.88 -0.99
CA GLU A 65 1.36 19.96 -0.41
C GLU A 65 1.22 20.70 0.92
N GLU A 66 1.54 20.03 2.03
CA GLU A 66 1.45 20.62 3.36
C GLU A 66 2.71 21.43 3.65
N HIS A 67 3.87 20.84 3.38
CA HIS A 67 5.17 21.49 3.47
C HIS A 67 5.99 21.15 2.22
N GLN A 68 6.52 22.19 1.58
CA GLN A 68 7.30 22.05 0.36
C GLN A 68 8.48 21.10 0.58
N ASP A 69 8.61 20.11 -0.31
CA ASP A 69 9.70 19.11 -0.29
C ASP A 69 9.80 18.26 0.99
N VAL A 70 8.75 18.25 1.81
CA VAL A 70 8.64 17.45 3.04
C VAL A 70 7.50 16.46 2.93
N SER A 71 6.31 16.90 2.51
CA SER A 71 5.16 16.02 2.41
C SER A 71 4.20 16.44 1.31
N PHE A 72 3.64 15.44 0.63
CA PHE A 72 2.54 15.66 -0.30
C PHE A 72 1.47 14.59 -0.13
N GLN A 73 0.25 14.95 -0.52
CA GLN A 73 -0.93 14.11 -0.45
C GLN A 73 -1.71 14.19 -1.75
N ILE A 74 -2.38 13.09 -2.07
CA ILE A 74 -3.42 13.05 -3.08
C ILE A 74 -4.73 12.85 -2.36
N HIS A 75 -5.65 13.76 -2.61
CA HIS A 75 -7.00 13.73 -2.08
C HIS A 75 -7.97 13.25 -3.14
N CYS A 76 -8.97 12.51 -2.72
CA CYS A 76 -10.17 12.23 -3.49
C CYS A 76 -11.33 12.98 -2.85
N ARG A 77 -11.90 13.98 -3.56
CA ARG A 77 -13.02 14.80 -3.05
C ARG A 77 -12.76 15.36 -1.64
N GLY A 78 -11.51 15.79 -1.36
CA GLY A 78 -11.08 16.33 -0.07
C GLY A 78 -10.70 15.30 1.00
N VAL A 79 -10.75 14.00 0.70
CA VAL A 79 -10.30 12.93 1.61
C VAL A 79 -8.92 12.44 1.16
N PRO A 80 -7.89 12.40 2.04
CA PRO A 80 -6.57 11.88 1.67
C PRO A 80 -6.65 10.39 1.34
N VAL A 81 -6.17 10.01 0.16
CA VAL A 81 -6.16 8.62 -0.34
C VAL A 81 -4.74 8.08 -0.56
N LEU A 82 -3.74 8.96 -0.67
CA LEU A 82 -2.31 8.60 -0.67
C LEU A 82 -1.50 9.78 -0.14
N TRP A 83 -0.46 9.50 0.63
CA TRP A 83 0.46 10.54 1.07
C TRP A 83 1.88 10.00 1.18
N LEU A 84 2.83 10.85 0.82
CA LEU A 84 4.26 10.63 1.00
C LEU A 84 4.77 11.67 1.98
N GLU A 85 5.43 11.21 3.04
CA GLU A 85 6.02 12.07 4.06
C GLU A 85 7.48 11.74 4.25
N ARG A 86 8.32 12.78 4.28
CA ARG A 86 9.74 12.69 4.61
C ARG A 86 9.94 12.94 6.10
N ARG A 87 10.52 11.94 6.77
CA ARG A 87 11.06 12.04 8.13
C ARG A 87 12.58 12.16 8.07
N SER A 88 13.23 12.35 9.21
CA SER A 88 14.67 12.59 9.31
C SER A 88 15.54 11.44 8.78
N GLN A 89 15.11 10.19 8.91
CA GLN A 89 15.87 9.01 8.44
C GLN A 89 15.11 8.15 7.43
N HIS A 90 13.80 8.36 7.29
CA HIS A 90 12.92 7.49 6.52
C HIS A 90 11.89 8.28 5.72
N LEU A 91 11.34 7.66 4.70
CA LEU A 91 10.16 8.10 3.98
C LEU A 91 8.99 7.21 4.32
N LEU A 92 7.81 7.80 4.45
CA LEU A 92 6.57 7.07 4.67
C LEU A 92 5.67 7.22 3.45
N LEU A 93 5.34 6.13 2.78
CA LEU A 93 4.37 6.08 1.68
C LEU A 93 3.12 5.30 2.14
N GLN A 94 2.05 6.03 2.35
CA GLN A 94 0.80 5.50 2.89
C GLN A 94 -0.35 5.68 1.90
N VAL A 95 -1.36 4.84 2.07
CA VAL A 95 -2.60 4.84 1.28
C VAL A 95 -3.76 4.72 2.25
N SER A 96 -4.89 5.36 1.94
CA SER A 96 -6.07 5.21 2.78
C SER A 96 -6.58 3.78 2.75
N LEU A 97 -7.16 3.36 3.87
CA LEU A 97 -7.78 2.05 4.03
C LEU A 97 -8.86 1.80 2.97
N ASP A 98 -9.69 2.80 2.71
CA ASP A 98 -10.78 2.74 1.74
C ASP A 98 -10.36 3.00 0.29
N ALA A 99 -9.05 3.15 0.00
CA ALA A 99 -8.56 3.57 -1.32
C ALA A 99 -8.96 2.62 -2.45
N GLU A 100 -9.09 1.32 -2.18
CA GLU A 100 -9.53 0.34 -3.19
C GLU A 100 -10.93 0.66 -3.71
N GLN A 101 -11.84 1.10 -2.84
CA GLN A 101 -13.20 1.49 -3.22
C GLN A 101 -13.29 2.96 -3.61
N ARG A 102 -12.65 3.85 -2.85
CA ARG A 102 -12.73 5.30 -3.02
C ARG A 102 -11.94 5.78 -4.23
N ALA A 103 -10.76 5.23 -4.48
CA ALA A 103 -9.81 5.78 -5.43
C ALA A 103 -8.85 4.71 -5.99
N PRO A 104 -9.37 3.68 -6.69
CA PRO A 104 -8.57 2.50 -7.10
C PRO A 104 -7.35 2.85 -7.96
N ALA A 105 -7.44 3.92 -8.76
CA ALA A 105 -6.32 4.40 -9.59
C ALA A 105 -5.08 4.79 -8.76
N VAL A 106 -5.25 5.16 -7.50
CA VAL A 106 -4.17 5.58 -6.60
C VAL A 106 -3.31 4.38 -6.18
N LEU A 107 -3.85 3.16 -6.20
CA LEU A 107 -3.08 1.94 -5.93
C LEU A 107 -1.99 1.70 -6.98
N GLN A 108 -2.28 1.99 -8.25
CA GLN A 108 -1.28 1.92 -9.31
C GLN A 108 -0.20 2.98 -9.14
N LEU A 109 -0.58 4.21 -8.77
CA LEU A 109 0.40 5.25 -8.44
C LEU A 109 1.27 4.84 -7.26
N ARG A 110 0.68 4.29 -6.18
CA ARG A 110 1.42 3.78 -5.03
C ARG A 110 2.48 2.78 -5.46
N ALA A 111 2.11 1.79 -6.27
CA ALA A 111 3.03 0.79 -6.78
C ALA A 111 4.18 1.44 -7.58
N LEU A 112 3.87 2.40 -8.46
CA LEU A 112 4.89 3.11 -9.25
C LEU A 112 5.87 3.91 -8.38
N LEU A 113 5.38 4.59 -7.35
CA LEU A 113 6.23 5.32 -6.40
C LEU A 113 7.08 4.34 -5.57
N GLN A 114 6.46 3.28 -5.06
CA GLN A 114 7.12 2.25 -4.26
C GLN A 114 8.25 1.54 -5.02
N TRP A 115 8.07 1.25 -6.30
CA TRP A 115 9.12 0.63 -7.13
C TRP A 115 10.40 1.47 -7.25
N GLN A 116 10.33 2.76 -6.96
CA GLN A 116 11.48 3.65 -6.98
C GLN A 116 12.12 3.78 -5.59
N LEU A 117 11.56 3.20 -4.53
CA LEU A 117 12.01 3.38 -3.16
C LEU A 117 12.63 2.09 -2.60
N GLU A 118 13.65 2.24 -1.77
CA GLU A 118 14.26 1.11 -1.06
C GLU A 118 13.49 0.88 0.25
N PRO A 119 12.85 -0.28 0.46
CA PRO A 119 12.11 -0.55 1.68
C PRO A 119 13.06 -0.64 2.88
N VAL A 120 12.63 -0.14 4.04
CA VAL A 120 13.36 -0.38 5.30
C VAL A 120 12.91 -1.68 5.93
N ASP A 121 13.78 -2.29 6.73
CA ASP A 121 13.49 -3.57 7.37
C ASP A 121 12.31 -3.43 8.35
N TYR A 122 11.62 -4.54 8.64
CA TYR A 122 10.44 -4.55 9.52
C TYR A 122 10.72 -3.88 10.87
N LEU A 123 11.88 -4.15 11.46
CA LEU A 123 12.30 -3.56 12.73
C LEU A 123 12.45 -2.03 12.64
N GLU A 124 12.99 -1.53 11.53
CA GLU A 124 13.16 -0.10 11.29
C GLU A 124 11.81 0.60 11.06
N GLN A 125 10.84 -0.08 10.43
CA GLN A 125 9.48 0.45 10.31
C GLN A 125 8.80 0.58 11.68
N VAL A 126 8.94 -0.43 12.55
CA VAL A 126 8.41 -0.38 13.93
C VAL A 126 9.06 0.75 14.72
N LEU A 127 10.38 0.92 14.61
CA LEU A 127 11.14 1.98 15.29
C LEU A 127 10.81 3.38 14.75
N ALA A 128 10.44 3.50 13.48
CA ALA A 128 9.99 4.75 12.86
C ALA A 128 8.58 5.18 13.32
N GLY A 129 7.96 4.45 14.25
CA GLY A 129 6.60 4.75 14.74
C GLY A 129 5.55 4.58 13.65
N VAL A 130 5.85 3.80 12.61
CA VAL A 130 4.86 3.44 11.60
C VAL A 130 3.77 2.66 12.32
N PRO A 131 2.50 3.09 12.25
CA PRO A 131 1.42 2.31 12.83
C PRO A 131 1.50 0.92 12.20
N GLU A 132 1.72 -0.12 13.02
CA GLU A 132 1.60 -1.50 12.55
C GLU A 132 0.28 -1.56 11.80
N PRO A 133 0.22 -2.17 10.61
CA PRO A 133 -1.02 -2.31 9.87
C PRO A 133 -1.93 -3.16 10.73
N VAL A 134 -2.75 -2.49 11.54
CA VAL A 134 -3.43 -3.13 12.64
C VAL A 134 -4.39 -4.08 11.96
N LEU A 135 -4.28 -5.37 12.23
CA LEU A 135 -5.25 -6.35 11.75
C LEU A 135 -6.69 -5.88 12.01
N LEU A 136 -6.88 -5.12 13.09
CA LEU A 136 -8.11 -4.42 13.44
C LEU A 136 -8.61 -3.44 12.36
N ASP A 137 -7.75 -2.62 11.77
CA ASP A 137 -8.16 -1.65 10.73
C ASP A 137 -8.62 -2.35 9.45
N ARG A 138 -8.01 -3.48 9.11
CA ARG A 138 -8.43 -4.30 7.99
C ARG A 138 -9.76 -5.01 8.27
N VAL A 139 -9.97 -5.45 9.51
CA VAL A 139 -11.26 -5.99 9.97
C VAL A 139 -12.33 -4.90 9.94
N LEU A 140 -12.01 -3.69 10.39
CA LEU A 140 -12.94 -2.55 10.36
C LEU A 140 -13.32 -2.15 8.93
N GLN A 141 -12.41 -2.22 7.95
CA GLN A 141 -12.77 -2.04 6.53
C GLN A 141 -13.82 -3.05 6.06
N ILE A 142 -13.70 -4.33 6.43
CA ILE A 142 -14.68 -5.35 6.05
C ILE A 142 -16.08 -4.97 6.56
N PHE A 143 -16.14 -4.28 7.69
CA PHE A 143 -17.39 -3.81 8.29
C PHE A 143 -17.82 -2.39 7.88
N ALA A 144 -16.94 -1.61 7.23
CA ALA A 144 -17.17 -0.18 6.97
C ALA A 144 -18.23 0.13 5.90
N GLY A 145 -18.82 -0.90 5.27
CA GLY A 145 -19.77 -0.72 4.17
C GLY A 145 -19.10 -0.16 2.91
N GLU A 146 -19.89 0.00 1.85
CA GLU A 146 -19.36 0.55 0.59
C GLU A 146 -19.20 2.08 0.64
N VAL A 147 -18.11 2.58 0.07
CA VAL A 147 -17.94 4.03 -0.15
C VAL A 147 -19.02 4.52 -1.14
N PRO A 148 -19.81 5.56 -0.84
CA PRO A 148 -20.85 6.07 -1.75
C PRO A 148 -20.26 6.52 -3.10
N GLU A 149 -20.99 6.31 -4.20
CA GLU A 149 -20.50 6.64 -5.56
C GLU A 149 -20.01 8.09 -5.71
N GLY A 150 -20.75 9.06 -5.18
CA GLY A 150 -20.37 10.48 -5.24
C GLY A 150 -19.09 10.83 -4.45
N ALA A 151 -18.66 9.94 -3.57
CA ALA A 151 -17.43 10.07 -2.78
C ALA A 151 -16.23 9.34 -3.42
N ARG A 152 -16.45 8.58 -4.51
CA ARG A 152 -15.41 7.88 -5.27
C ARG A 152 -14.77 8.80 -6.31
N CYS A 153 -13.51 8.52 -6.64
CA CYS A 153 -12.72 9.17 -7.67
C CYS A 153 -12.31 8.16 -8.73
N GLY A 154 -12.06 8.66 -9.94
CA GLY A 154 -11.70 7.82 -11.09
C GLY A 154 -12.89 7.32 -11.91
N MET A 155 -14.12 7.62 -11.50
CA MET A 155 -15.29 7.43 -12.35
C MET A 155 -15.28 8.50 -13.48
N PRO A 156 -15.53 8.11 -14.74
CA PRO A 156 -15.53 9.01 -15.89
C PRO A 156 -16.66 10.04 -15.87
#